data_AF-A0A2N8U393-F1
#
_entry.id   AF-A0A2N8U393-F1
#
_cell.length_a   1.000
_cell.length_b   1.000
_cell.length_c   1.000
_cell.angle_alpha   90.00
_cell.angle_beta   90.00
_cell.angle_gamma   90.00
#
_symmetry.space_group_name_H-M   'P 1'
#
loop_
_entity.id
_entity.type
_entity.pdbx_description
1 polymer ?
#
loop_
_entity_poly.entity_id
_entity_poly.type
_entity_poly.pdbx_seq_one_letter_code
_entity_poly.pdbx_strand_id
1 'polypeptide(L)'
;MDLSTSESDIVLDFFLGSGTTAAVAHKMNRRYIGIEQMDYIQDITVERLKKVIDGEQGGISKLVNWQGGGSFVYCELLENSQKLINEVQKADESNIAQVKNKVFSDDRIIPYITTSELQQINDEFNVLNIRDKKQILIKLIDKNRLYVNFSDMYDEAYSVSETDKNFTNSFYK
;
A
#
# COMPACT_ATOMS: atom_id res chain seq x y z
N MET A 1 20.40 -6.68 15.46
CA MET A 1 20.38 -5.21 15.27
C MET A 1 21.71 -4.60 15.67
N ASP A 2 22.24 -4.87 16.87
CA ASP A 2 23.52 -4.30 17.33
C ASP A 2 24.76 -4.72 16.54
N LEU A 3 24.72 -5.86 15.86
CA LEU A 3 25.83 -6.32 15.02
C LEU A 3 25.94 -5.56 13.69
N SER A 4 24.91 -4.82 13.29
CA SER A 4 24.78 -4.27 11.93
C SER A 4 24.34 -2.81 11.86
N THR A 5 24.01 -2.19 13.00
CA THR A 5 23.49 -0.82 13.06
C THR A 5 23.93 -0.14 14.36
N SER A 6 24.18 1.16 14.28
CA SER A 6 24.41 2.06 15.41
C SER A 6 23.15 2.86 15.73
N GLU A 7 23.16 3.61 16.85
CA GLU A 7 22.11 4.59 17.11
C GLU A 7 21.99 5.59 15.95
N SER A 8 20.78 6.12 15.74
CA SER A 8 20.44 7.03 14.63
C SER A 8 20.49 6.46 13.20
N ASP A 9 21.01 5.24 13.01
CA ASP A 9 20.90 4.53 11.73
C ASP A 9 19.42 4.31 11.35
N ILE A 10 19.17 4.16 10.05
CA ILE A 10 17.86 3.84 9.51
C ILE A 10 17.75 2.34 9.31
N VAL A 11 16.69 1.75 9.87
CA VAL A 11 16.32 0.35 9.63
C VAL A 11 15.09 0.28 8.74
N LEU A 12 15.21 -0.46 7.64
CA LEU A 12 14.09 -0.74 6.74
C LEU A 12 13.55 -2.14 7.02
N ASP A 13 12.23 -2.23 7.22
CA ASP A 13 11.50 -3.49 7.23
C ASP A 13 10.29 -3.38 6.29
N PHE A 14 10.37 -4.07 5.15
CA PHE A 14 9.31 -4.05 4.14
C PHE A 14 8.30 -5.21 4.27
N PHE A 15 8.42 -6.00 5.34
CA PHE A 15 7.43 -6.97 5.79
C PHE A 15 7.16 -6.75 7.29
N LEU A 16 6.77 -5.52 7.61
CA LEU A 16 6.74 -5.01 8.98
C LEU A 16 5.87 -5.88 9.91
N GLY A 17 4.80 -6.48 9.39
CA GLY A 17 3.90 -7.34 10.13
C GLY A 17 3.38 -6.63 11.36
N SER A 18 3.47 -7.28 12.52
CA SER A 18 3.08 -6.72 13.82
C SER A 18 4.00 -5.59 14.34
N GLY A 19 4.97 -5.10 13.57
CA GLY A 19 5.83 -3.97 13.95
C GLY A 19 7.00 -4.31 14.87
N THR A 20 7.44 -5.57 14.94
CA THR A 20 8.52 -5.97 15.87
C THR A 20 9.83 -5.25 15.57
N THR A 21 10.24 -5.18 14.30
CA THR A 21 11.49 -4.50 13.90
C THR A 21 11.45 -3.02 14.23
N ALA A 22 10.34 -2.34 13.91
CA ALA A 22 10.14 -0.92 14.25
C ALA A 22 10.13 -0.69 15.77
N ALA A 23 9.44 -1.54 16.55
CA ALA A 23 9.39 -1.43 18.01
C ALA A 23 10.79 -1.59 18.65
N VAL A 24 11.59 -2.53 18.15
CA VAL A 24 12.98 -2.73 18.62
C VAL A 24 13.86 -1.56 18.18
N ALA A 25 13.80 -1.14 16.91
CA ALA A 25 14.55 0.01 16.40
C ALA A 25 14.29 1.27 17.25
N HIS A 26 13.01 1.55 17.51
CA HIS A 26 12.56 2.72 18.25
C HIS A 26 13.13 2.74 19.67
N LYS A 27 13.00 1.61 20.40
CA LYS A 27 13.51 1.47 21.78
C LYS A 27 15.02 1.57 21.88
N MET A 28 15.73 1.35 20.78
CA MET A 28 17.19 1.42 20.71
C MET A 28 17.68 2.68 19.98
N ASN A 29 16.88 3.75 19.97
CA ASN A 29 17.21 5.07 19.42
C ASN A 29 17.67 5.04 17.95
N ARG A 30 17.05 4.18 17.14
CA ARG A 30 17.24 4.12 15.69
C ARG A 30 16.04 4.71 14.96
N ARG A 31 16.28 5.22 13.76
CA ARG A 31 15.21 5.59 12.83
C ARG A 31 14.75 4.33 12.10
N TYR A 32 13.51 4.32 11.64
CA TYR A 32 13.00 3.19 10.88
C TYR A 32 12.01 3.61 9.81
N ILE A 33 11.95 2.79 8.77
CA ILE A 33 10.92 2.81 7.74
C ILE A 33 10.29 1.42 7.76
N GLY A 34 8.99 1.37 8.03
CA GLY A 34 8.22 0.14 8.01
C GLY A 34 7.21 0.16 6.88
N ILE A 35 7.11 -0.92 6.12
CA ILE A 35 6.12 -1.08 5.05
C ILE A 35 5.33 -2.35 5.35
N GLU A 36 4.00 -2.25 5.28
CA GLU A 36 3.08 -3.37 5.41
C GLU A 36 1.89 -3.15 4.47
N GLN A 37 1.44 -4.22 3.83
CA GLN A 37 0.39 -4.20 2.81
C GLN A 37 -0.96 -4.66 3.36
N MET A 38 -0.98 -5.40 4.47
CA MET A 38 -2.21 -5.99 4.99
C MET A 38 -3.06 -5.00 5.78
N ASP A 39 -4.38 -5.14 5.67
CA ASP A 39 -5.39 -4.25 6.28
C ASP A 39 -5.30 -4.16 7.82
N TYR A 40 -4.64 -5.13 8.47
CA TYR A 40 -4.48 -5.14 9.93
C TYR A 40 -3.51 -4.08 10.47
N ILE A 41 -2.80 -3.36 9.59
CA ILE A 41 -1.75 -2.41 9.97
C ILE A 41 -2.24 -1.37 10.99
N GLN A 42 -3.48 -0.89 10.84
CA GLN A 42 -4.07 0.11 11.73
C GLN A 42 -4.39 -0.46 13.12
N ASP A 43 -4.89 -1.70 13.18
CA ASP A 43 -5.35 -2.30 14.44
C ASP A 43 -4.23 -2.99 15.23
N ILE A 44 -3.18 -3.46 14.54
CA ILE A 44 -2.09 -4.23 15.15
C ILE A 44 -0.83 -3.39 15.26
N THR A 45 -0.35 -2.88 14.14
CA THR A 45 1.01 -2.32 14.02
C THR A 45 1.08 -0.91 14.56
N VAL A 46 0.14 -0.06 14.13
CA VAL A 46 -0.02 1.31 14.62
C VAL A 46 -0.31 1.32 16.11
N GLU A 47 -1.25 0.50 16.59
CA GLU A 47 -1.56 0.39 18.03
C GLU A 47 -0.38 -0.10 18.87
N ARG A 48 0.43 -1.03 18.34
CA ARG A 48 1.67 -1.42 19.01
C ARG A 48 2.65 -0.26 19.10
N LEU A 49 2.90 0.47 18.01
CA LEU A 49 3.85 1.58 18.02
C LEU A 49 3.40 2.73 18.94
N LYS A 50 2.10 2.99 19.04
CA LYS A 50 1.54 3.89 20.06
C LYS A 50 1.91 3.45 21.48
N LYS A 51 1.70 2.16 21.81
CA LYS A 51 2.10 1.61 23.12
C LYS A 51 3.61 1.74 23.37
N VAL A 52 4.43 1.56 22.33
CA VAL A 52 5.89 1.74 22.43
C VAL A 52 6.21 3.19 22.81
N ILE A 53 5.60 4.16 22.15
CA ILE A 53 5.73 5.59 22.49
C ILE A 53 5.24 5.86 23.92
N ASP A 54 4.15 5.22 24.35
CA ASP A 54 3.61 5.36 25.71
C ASP A 54 4.47 4.67 26.78
N GLY A 55 5.59 4.03 26.41
CA GLY A 55 6.54 3.43 27.34
C GLY A 55 6.16 2.02 27.78
N GLU A 56 5.49 1.24 26.93
CA GLU A 56 5.20 -0.17 27.24
C GLU A 56 6.47 -0.96 27.62
N GLN A 57 6.30 -1.92 28.54
CA GLN A 57 7.41 -2.66 29.12
C GLN A 57 7.63 -4.06 28.50
N GLY A 58 7.08 -4.30 27.31
CA GLY A 58 7.25 -5.55 26.55
C GLY A 58 8.57 -5.64 25.75
N GLY A 59 8.96 -6.87 25.39
CA GLY A 59 10.17 -7.11 24.59
C GLY A 59 11.45 -6.64 25.29
N ILE A 60 12.26 -5.83 24.60
CA ILE A 60 13.56 -5.35 25.12
C ILE A 60 13.45 -4.17 26.09
N SER A 61 12.26 -3.64 26.39
CA SER A 61 12.10 -2.39 27.15
C SER A 61 12.90 -2.37 28.46
N LYS A 62 12.84 -3.45 29.26
CA LYS A 62 13.58 -3.53 30.52
C LYS A 62 15.10 -3.59 30.32
N LEU A 63 15.57 -4.21 29.25
CA LEU A 63 16.99 -4.35 28.94
C LEU A 63 17.62 -3.01 28.57
N VAL A 64 16.86 -2.14 27.90
CA VAL A 64 17.33 -0.82 27.46
C VAL A 64 16.79 0.32 28.33
N ASN A 65 16.16 0.00 29.46
CA ASN A 65 15.52 0.95 30.36
C ASN A 65 14.55 1.92 29.65
N TRP A 66 13.76 1.42 28.70
CA TRP A 66 12.84 2.21 27.88
C TRP A 66 11.74 2.85 28.74
N GLN A 67 11.55 4.17 28.58
CA GLN A 67 10.56 4.97 29.32
C GLN A 67 9.45 5.54 28.42
N GLY A 68 9.49 5.29 27.11
CA GLY A 68 8.60 5.93 26.13
C GLY A 68 9.21 7.19 25.50
N GLY A 69 8.41 7.85 24.67
CA GLY A 69 8.79 9.02 23.89
C GLY A 69 8.93 8.73 22.39
N GLY A 70 9.43 9.73 21.66
CA GLY A 70 9.55 9.67 20.20
C GLY A 70 8.22 9.85 19.46
N SER A 71 8.26 9.62 18.16
CA SER A 71 7.09 9.66 17.28
C SER A 71 7.29 8.76 16.06
N PHE A 72 6.21 8.51 15.33
CA PHE A 72 6.26 7.99 13.98
C PHE A 72 5.24 8.72 13.12
N VAL A 73 5.43 8.67 11.80
CA VAL A 73 4.48 9.16 10.83
C VAL A 73 3.85 7.95 10.14
N TYR A 74 2.53 7.93 10.07
CA TYR A 74 1.77 6.96 9.29
C TYR A 74 1.23 7.64 8.04
N CYS A 75 1.41 7.00 6.89
CA CYS A 75 0.86 7.45 5.62
C CYS A 75 0.60 6.25 4.70
N GLU A 76 -0.30 6.45 3.74
CA GLU A 76 -0.68 5.44 2.75
C GLU A 76 -0.39 5.99 1.35
N LEU A 77 -0.21 5.07 0.39
CA LEU A 77 -0.04 5.45 -1.01
C LEU A 77 -1.40 5.85 -1.61
N LEU A 78 -1.42 6.94 -2.37
CA LEU A 78 -2.64 7.38 -3.03
C LEU A 78 -3.00 6.43 -4.18
N GLU A 79 -4.11 5.70 -4.01
CA GLU A 79 -4.58 4.73 -5.00
C GLU A 79 -4.99 5.38 -6.33
N ASN A 80 -4.48 4.78 -7.41
CA ASN A 80 -4.88 5.02 -8.79
C ASN A 80 -5.59 3.76 -9.35
N SER A 81 -4.93 2.95 -10.19
CA SER A 81 -5.52 1.73 -10.75
C SER A 81 -5.87 0.68 -9.70
N GLN A 82 -5.32 0.78 -8.49
CA GLN A 82 -5.69 -0.07 -7.36
C GLN A 82 -7.20 -0.02 -7.07
N LYS A 83 -7.86 1.14 -7.31
CA LYS A 83 -9.32 1.28 -7.19
C LYS A 83 -10.07 0.31 -8.12
N LEU A 84 -9.59 0.13 -9.35
CA LEU A 84 -10.17 -0.84 -10.29
C LEU A 84 -9.97 -2.28 -9.83
N ILE A 85 -8.78 -2.61 -9.30
CA ILE A 85 -8.53 -3.93 -8.73
C ILE A 85 -9.50 -4.20 -7.57
N ASN A 86 -9.69 -3.21 -6.69
CA ASN A 86 -10.61 -3.30 -5.56
C ASN A 86 -12.07 -3.50 -6.05
N GLU A 87 -12.50 -2.80 -7.11
CA GLU A 87 -13.82 -3.02 -7.74
C GLU A 87 -13.95 -4.43 -8.31
N VAL A 88 -12.95 -4.93 -9.04
CA VAL A 88 -12.94 -6.30 -9.59
C VAL A 88 -13.00 -7.34 -8.47
N GLN A 89 -12.24 -7.17 -7.39
CA GLN A 89 -12.23 -8.11 -6.27
C GLN A 89 -13.57 -8.13 -5.53
N LYS A 90 -14.21 -6.97 -5.36
CA LYS A 90 -15.54 -6.84 -4.72
C LYS A 90 -16.70 -7.27 -5.62
N ALA A 91 -16.48 -7.38 -6.93
CA ALA A 91 -17.52 -7.78 -7.88
C ALA A 91 -18.07 -9.18 -7.61
N ASP A 92 -19.32 -9.41 -8.00
CA ASP A 92 -19.99 -10.71 -7.97
C ASP A 92 -20.70 -10.96 -9.31
N GLU A 93 -21.41 -12.08 -9.45
CA GLU A 93 -22.07 -12.43 -10.72
C GLU A 93 -23.14 -11.39 -11.14
N SER A 94 -23.67 -10.57 -10.23
CA SER A 94 -24.67 -9.55 -10.55
C SER A 94 -24.08 -8.30 -11.21
N ASN A 95 -22.82 -7.96 -10.90
CA ASN A 95 -22.21 -6.69 -11.30
C ASN A 95 -20.91 -6.85 -12.11
N ILE A 96 -20.36 -8.06 -12.24
CA ILE A 96 -19.08 -8.31 -12.93
C ILE A 96 -19.07 -7.83 -14.39
N ALA A 97 -20.22 -7.87 -15.08
CA ALA A 97 -20.35 -7.36 -16.44
C ALA A 97 -20.22 -5.83 -16.50
N GLN A 98 -20.71 -5.11 -15.49
CA GLN A 98 -20.56 -3.65 -15.40
C GLN A 98 -19.10 -3.28 -15.10
N VAL A 99 -18.45 -4.01 -14.19
CA VAL A 99 -17.03 -3.82 -13.86
C VAL A 99 -16.14 -4.12 -15.07
N LYS A 100 -16.45 -5.15 -15.86
CA LYS A 100 -15.77 -5.42 -17.14
C LYS A 100 -15.79 -4.18 -18.05
N ASN A 101 -16.97 -3.60 -18.28
CA ASN A 101 -17.11 -2.46 -19.17
C ASN A 101 -16.27 -1.26 -18.69
N LYS A 102 -16.23 -1.00 -17.37
CA LYS A 102 -15.36 0.03 -16.80
C LYS A 102 -13.90 -0.24 -17.12
N VAL A 103 -13.40 -1.44 -16.80
CA VAL A 103 -11.99 -1.82 -17.06
C VAL A 103 -11.65 -1.68 -18.54
N PHE A 104 -12.52 -2.11 -19.44
CA PHE A 104 -12.27 -2.05 -20.88
C PHE A 104 -12.26 -0.63 -21.45
N SER A 105 -12.97 0.30 -20.80
CA SER A 105 -13.01 1.72 -21.18
C SER A 105 -11.95 2.57 -20.50
N ASP A 106 -11.18 2.00 -19.56
CA ASP A 106 -10.25 2.73 -18.71
C ASP A 106 -8.89 2.90 -19.40
N ASP A 107 -8.30 4.08 -19.31
CA ASP A 107 -6.99 4.42 -19.91
C ASP A 107 -5.81 3.83 -19.12
N ARG A 108 -6.07 3.20 -17.97
CA ARG A 108 -5.06 2.58 -17.10
C ARG A 108 -4.95 1.06 -17.29
N ILE A 109 -5.44 0.55 -18.41
CA ILE A 109 -5.15 -0.82 -18.85
C ILE A 109 -3.76 -0.92 -19.48
N ILE A 110 -3.29 -2.15 -19.62
CA ILE A 110 -2.03 -2.47 -20.27
C ILE A 110 -2.01 -1.90 -21.71
N PRO A 111 -1.04 -1.04 -22.07
CA PRO A 111 -1.01 -0.35 -23.37
C PRO A 111 -0.65 -1.27 -24.54
N TYR A 112 -0.04 -2.43 -24.27
CA TYR A 112 0.41 -3.37 -25.29
C TYR A 112 -0.61 -4.47 -25.62
N ILE A 113 -1.84 -4.39 -25.11
CA ILE A 113 -2.89 -5.34 -25.49
C ILE A 113 -3.48 -4.97 -26.85
N THR A 114 -3.55 -5.94 -27.76
CA THR A 114 -4.15 -5.74 -29.08
C THR A 114 -5.67 -5.76 -29.00
N THR A 115 -6.32 -5.12 -29.97
CA THR A 115 -7.79 -5.19 -30.12
C THR A 115 -8.28 -6.61 -30.31
N SER A 116 -7.50 -7.46 -31.01
CA SER A 116 -7.78 -8.89 -31.17
C SER A 116 -7.74 -9.65 -29.85
N GLU A 117 -6.75 -9.40 -29.00
CA GLU A 117 -6.66 -10.03 -27.67
C GLU A 117 -7.81 -9.57 -26.76
N LEU A 118 -8.16 -8.28 -26.79
CA LEU A 118 -9.33 -7.76 -26.05
C LEU A 118 -10.64 -8.40 -26.53
N GLN A 119 -10.81 -8.57 -27.84
CA GLN A 119 -11.98 -9.22 -28.43
C GLN A 119 -12.08 -10.68 -27.98
N GLN A 120 -10.98 -11.43 -28.06
CA GLN A 120 -10.93 -12.82 -27.62
C GLN A 120 -11.30 -12.95 -26.13
N ILE A 121 -10.72 -12.09 -25.29
CA ILE A 121 -11.04 -12.04 -23.86
C ILE A 121 -12.54 -11.77 -23.65
N ASN A 122 -13.12 -10.83 -24.40
CA ASN A 122 -14.53 -10.51 -24.31
C ASN A 122 -15.44 -11.69 -24.68
N ASP A 123 -15.08 -12.44 -25.72
CA ASP A 123 -15.86 -13.58 -26.21
C ASP A 123 -15.81 -14.76 -25.22
N GLU A 124 -14.65 -15.00 -24.62
CA GLU A 124 -14.46 -16.06 -23.61
C GLU A 124 -15.07 -15.69 -22.24
N PHE A 125 -15.22 -14.39 -21.94
CA PHE A 125 -15.60 -13.87 -20.62
C PHE A 125 -16.89 -14.48 -20.05
N ASN A 126 -17.91 -14.65 -20.90
CA ASN A 126 -19.23 -15.09 -20.46
C ASN A 126 -19.26 -16.58 -20.07
N VAL A 127 -18.30 -17.37 -20.55
CA VAL A 127 -18.22 -18.81 -20.31
C VAL A 127 -17.45 -19.13 -19.02
N LEU A 128 -16.69 -18.16 -18.51
CA LEU A 128 -15.86 -18.32 -17.33
C LEU A 128 -16.67 -18.21 -16.02
N ASN A 129 -16.18 -18.90 -14.99
CA ASN A 129 -16.65 -18.69 -13.62
C ASN A 129 -16.19 -17.32 -13.10
N ILE A 130 -16.83 -16.82 -12.03
CA ILE A 130 -16.48 -15.51 -11.43
C ILE A 130 -15.02 -15.36 -11.05
N ARG A 131 -14.36 -16.42 -10.57
CA ARG A 131 -12.96 -16.38 -10.16
C ARG A 131 -12.07 -16.08 -11.37
N ASP A 132 -12.29 -16.78 -12.48
CA ASP A 132 -11.50 -16.61 -13.70
C ASP A 132 -11.82 -15.28 -14.40
N LYS A 133 -13.09 -14.85 -14.39
CA LYS A 133 -13.50 -13.50 -14.83
C LYS A 133 -12.70 -12.42 -14.10
N LYS A 134 -12.62 -12.48 -12.76
CA LYS A 134 -11.84 -11.54 -11.95
C LYS A 134 -10.35 -11.56 -12.29
N GLN A 135 -9.77 -12.76 -12.43
CA GLN A 135 -8.34 -12.90 -12.74
C GLN A 135 -7.98 -12.28 -14.09
N ILE A 136 -8.81 -12.46 -15.10
CA ILE A 136 -8.61 -11.85 -16.42
C ILE A 136 -8.69 -10.32 -16.32
N LEU A 137 -9.72 -9.77 -15.66
CA LEU A 137 -9.83 -8.31 -15.51
C LEU A 137 -8.63 -7.72 -14.77
N ILE A 138 -8.13 -8.37 -13.71
CA ILE A 138 -6.93 -7.92 -12.99
C ILE A 138 -5.69 -7.97 -13.88
N LYS A 139 -5.58 -8.95 -14.78
CA LYS A 139 -4.47 -9.03 -15.74
C LYS A 139 -4.48 -7.90 -16.76
N LEU A 140 -5.63 -7.29 -17.05
CA LEU A 140 -5.73 -6.15 -17.98
C LEU A 140 -5.26 -4.83 -17.37
N ILE A 141 -5.28 -4.71 -16.05
CA ILE A 141 -4.93 -3.46 -15.35
C ILE A 141 -3.41 -3.29 -15.32
N ASP A 142 -2.92 -2.09 -15.68
CA ASP A 142 -1.50 -1.76 -15.62
C ASP A 142 -1.03 -1.63 -14.15
N LYS A 143 -0.20 -2.59 -13.73
CA LYS A 143 0.34 -2.66 -12.37
C LYS A 143 1.41 -1.59 -12.09
N ASN A 144 1.91 -0.90 -13.11
CA ASN A 144 2.81 0.23 -12.92
C ASN A 144 2.07 1.52 -12.55
N ARG A 145 0.73 1.53 -12.65
CA ARG A 145 -0.13 2.67 -12.33
C ARG A 145 -1.07 2.40 -11.15
N LEU A 146 -0.73 1.45 -10.27
CA LEU A 146 -1.58 1.13 -9.09
C LEU A 146 -1.76 2.32 -8.16
N TYR A 147 -0.71 3.14 -8.01
CA TYR A 147 -0.68 4.33 -7.17
C TYR A 147 -0.21 5.53 -7.99
N VAL A 148 -0.51 6.73 -7.51
CA VAL A 148 -0.09 7.97 -8.16
C VAL A 148 1.43 8.15 -7.99
N ASN A 149 2.15 8.34 -9.10
CA ASN A 149 3.59 8.61 -9.05
C ASN A 149 3.84 10.02 -8.52
N PHE A 150 4.97 10.21 -7.84
CA PHE A 150 5.39 11.54 -7.38
C PHE A 150 5.51 12.57 -8.53
N SER A 151 5.97 12.15 -9.70
CA SER A 151 6.03 13.00 -10.91
C SER A 151 4.67 13.54 -11.34
N ASP A 152 3.61 12.81 -11.02
CA ASP A 152 2.25 13.06 -11.50
C ASP A 152 1.40 13.73 -10.42
N MET A 153 1.98 14.05 -9.25
CA MET A 153 1.29 14.61 -8.08
C MET A 153 0.55 15.93 -8.36
N TYR A 154 1.01 16.69 -9.35
CA TYR A 154 0.42 17.97 -9.76
C TYR A 154 -0.52 17.86 -10.96
N ASP A 155 -0.68 16.68 -11.55
CA ASP A 155 -1.63 16.47 -12.63
C ASP A 155 -3.06 16.51 -12.06
N GLU A 156 -3.88 17.38 -12.65
CA GLU A 156 -5.27 17.61 -12.26
C GLU A 156 -6.12 16.33 -12.36
N ALA A 157 -5.73 15.40 -13.25
CA ALA A 157 -6.41 14.12 -13.44
C ALA A 157 -6.47 13.28 -12.16
N TYR A 158 -5.47 13.40 -11.27
CA TYR A 158 -5.41 12.61 -10.03
C TYR A 158 -6.08 13.31 -8.84
N SER A 159 -6.45 14.60 -8.98
CA SER A 159 -7.15 15.37 -7.95
C SER A 159 -6.50 15.28 -6.55
N VAL A 160 -5.16 15.27 -6.51
CA VAL A 160 -4.39 15.21 -5.26
C VAL A 160 -4.65 16.47 -4.43
N SER A 161 -4.98 16.31 -3.15
CA SER A 161 -5.30 17.43 -2.27
C SER A 161 -4.08 18.32 -2.01
N GLU A 162 -4.30 19.61 -1.76
CA GLU A 162 -3.19 20.53 -1.42
C GLU A 162 -2.52 20.13 -0.10
N THR A 163 -3.27 19.53 0.82
CA THR A 163 -2.72 18.97 2.06
C THR A 163 -1.77 17.82 1.79
N ASP A 164 -2.13 16.88 0.90
CA ASP A 164 -1.27 15.73 0.57
C ASP A 164 -0.03 16.18 -0.21
N LYS A 165 -0.18 17.12 -1.16
CA LYS A 165 0.96 17.73 -1.86
C LYS A 165 1.96 18.35 -0.90
N ASN A 166 1.49 19.12 0.07
CA ASN A 166 2.35 19.76 1.06
C ASN A 166 3.00 18.74 1.99
N PHE A 167 2.25 17.72 2.42
CA PHE A 167 2.77 16.63 3.23
C PHE A 167 3.86 15.84 2.50
N THR A 168 3.63 15.40 1.26
CA THR A 168 4.62 14.68 0.46
C THR A 168 5.87 15.52 0.23
N ASN A 169 5.73 16.81 -0.09
CA ASN A 169 6.88 17.70 -0.25
C ASN A 169 7.68 17.90 1.04
N SER A 170 7.07 17.73 2.22
CA SER A 170 7.79 17.88 3.50
C SER A 170 8.88 16.82 3.72
N PHE A 171 8.84 15.68 3.00
CA PHE A 171 9.87 14.63 3.08
C PHE A 171 11.13 14.94 2.27
N TYR A 172 11.09 15.92 1.36
CA TYR A 172 12.18 16.25 0.43
C TYR A 172 12.84 17.60 0.71
N LYS A 173 12.40 18.30 1.76
CA LYS A 173 12.98 19.58 2.21
C LYS A 173 13.94 19.35 3.37
#